data_AF-A0A7Y8FZ41-F1
#
_entry.id   AF-A0A7Y8FZ41-F1
#
_cell.length_a   1.000
_cell.length_b   1.000
_cell.length_c   1.000
_cell.angle_alpha   90.00
_cell.angle_beta   90.00
_cell.angle_gamma   90.00
#
_symmetry.space_group_name_H-M   'P 1'
#
loop_
_entity.id
_entity.type
_entity.pdbx_description
1 polymer ?
#
loop_
_entity_poly.entity_id
_entity_poly.type
_entity_poly.pdbx_seq_one_letter_code
_entity_poly.pdbx_strand_id
1 'polypeptide(L)'
;MSKVETSSGNVYDDLGVPEAKAMQAKAQIVALMCQAIEAKRMSLDHVARALGTTKNELDRLLAGHFQASSIDELKRMQKEIQEFTKT
;
A
#
# COMPACT_ATOMS: atom_id res chain seq x y z
N MET A 1 1.18 -18.91 -30.31
CA MET A 1 1.87 -17.69 -29.84
C MET A 1 0.94 -16.98 -28.87
N SER A 2 1.40 -16.69 -27.66
CA SER A 2 0.62 -15.90 -26.69
C SER A 2 0.64 -14.44 -27.13
N LYS A 3 -0.53 -13.83 -27.26
CA LYS A 3 -0.66 -12.38 -27.55
C LYS A 3 -0.34 -11.62 -26.26
N VAL A 4 0.59 -10.68 -26.31
CA VAL A 4 0.95 -9.79 -25.20
C VAL A 4 0.45 -8.39 -25.55
N GLU A 5 -0.15 -7.69 -24.58
CA GLU A 5 -0.69 -6.35 -24.75
C GLU A 5 0.17 -5.33 -24.01
N THR A 6 0.36 -4.15 -24.60
CA THR A 6 1.16 -3.08 -24.01
C THR A 6 0.36 -2.42 -22.88
N SER A 7 0.93 -2.38 -21.68
CA SER A 7 0.30 -1.71 -20.53
C SER A 7 0.25 -0.19 -20.72
N SER A 8 -0.84 0.43 -20.23
CA SER A 8 -0.96 1.90 -20.09
C SER A 8 -0.04 2.49 -19.02
N GLY A 9 0.61 1.64 -18.21
CA GLY A 9 1.31 2.04 -16.99
C GLY A 9 0.40 2.04 -15.75
N ASN A 10 -0.89 1.76 -15.91
CA ASN A 10 -1.83 1.52 -14.82
C ASN A 10 -2.56 0.19 -15.05
N VAL A 11 -2.17 -0.85 -14.30
CA VAL A 11 -2.80 -2.18 -14.40
C VAL A 11 -4.30 -2.14 -14.11
N TYR A 12 -4.78 -1.21 -13.29
CA TYR A 12 -6.22 -1.07 -13.02
C TYR A 12 -6.98 -0.52 -14.23
N ASP A 13 -6.33 0.33 -15.03
CA ASP A 13 -6.90 0.88 -16.26
C ASP A 13 -6.93 -0.21 -17.35
N ASP A 14 -5.82 -0.96 -17.48
CA ASP A 14 -5.69 -2.09 -18.39
C ASP A 14 -6.74 -3.18 -18.13
N LEU A 15 -7.13 -3.37 -16.87
CA LEU A 15 -8.16 -4.34 -16.44
C LEU A 15 -9.58 -3.76 -16.42
N GLY A 16 -9.78 -2.49 -16.75
CA GLY A 16 -11.10 -1.84 -16.75
C GLY A 16 -11.72 -1.70 -15.36
N VAL A 17 -10.89 -1.62 -14.31
CA VAL A 17 -11.36 -1.47 -12.93
C VAL A 17 -11.93 -0.05 -12.73
N PRO A 18 -13.11 0.10 -12.12
CA PRO A 18 -13.64 1.41 -11.80
C PRO A 18 -12.68 2.18 -10.87
N GLU A 19 -12.60 3.49 -11.07
CA GLU A 19 -11.69 4.37 -10.31
C GLU A 19 -10.21 3.95 -10.41
N ALA A 20 -9.78 3.42 -11.55
CA ALA A 20 -8.42 2.91 -11.79
C ALA A 20 -7.30 3.84 -11.30
N LYS A 21 -7.43 5.16 -11.50
CA LYS A 21 -6.47 6.17 -11.03
C LYS A 21 -6.41 6.24 -9.49
N ALA A 22 -7.54 6.14 -8.81
CA ALA A 22 -7.58 6.12 -7.35
C ALA A 22 -6.96 4.82 -6.81
N MET A 23 -7.26 3.68 -7.43
CA MET A 23 -6.65 2.40 -7.06
C MET A 23 -5.13 2.41 -7.25
N GLN A 24 -4.64 2.97 -8.35
CA GLN A 24 -3.20 3.14 -8.58
C GLN A 24 -2.56 4.02 -7.51
N ALA A 25 -3.21 5.13 -7.13
CA ALA A 25 -2.71 6.00 -6.07
C ALA A 25 -2.64 5.28 -4.71
N LYS A 26 -3.67 4.50 -4.35
CA LYS A 26 -3.66 3.67 -3.14
C LYS A 26 -2.52 2.66 -3.16
N ALA A 27 -2.35 1.95 -4.28
CA ALA A 27 -1.28 0.95 -4.44
C ALA A 27 0.11 1.56 -4.29
N GLN A 28 0.35 2.75 -4.87
CA GLN A 28 1.62 3.45 -4.73
C GLN A 28 1.91 3.84 -3.28
N ILE A 29 0.91 4.30 -2.53
CA ILE A 29 1.08 4.64 -1.10
C ILE A 29 1.45 3.39 -0.30
N VAL A 30 0.72 2.29 -0.48
CA VAL A 30 0.99 1.03 0.22
C VAL A 30 2.36 0.46 -0.15
N ALA A 31 2.77 0.54 -1.43
CA ALA A 31 4.09 0.12 -1.86
C ALA A 31 5.21 0.91 -1.14
N LEU A 32 5.04 2.23 -0.97
CA LEU A 32 5.98 3.06 -0.22
C LEU A 32 6.01 2.70 1.28
N MET A 33 4.88 2.31 1.86
CA MET A 33 4.82 1.79 3.22
C MET A 33 5.63 0.49 3.35
N CYS A 34 5.42 -0.48 2.44
CA CYS A 34 6.20 -1.73 2.42
C CYS A 34 7.70 -1.44 2.37
N GLN A 35 8.12 -0.59 1.43
CA GLN A 35 9.54 -0.22 1.26
C GLN A 35 10.13 0.40 2.54
N ALA A 36 9.40 1.28 3.22
CA ALA A 36 9.86 1.91 4.45
C ALA A 36 10.03 0.89 5.60
N ILE A 37 9.07 -0.02 5.76
CA ILE A 37 9.10 -1.09 6.77
C ILE A 37 10.28 -2.04 6.51
N GLU A 38 10.46 -2.47 5.26
CA GLU A 38 11.53 -3.37 4.83
C GLU A 38 12.91 -2.74 4.99
N ALA A 39 13.07 -1.49 4.55
CA ALA A 39 14.35 -0.75 4.63
C ALA A 39 14.86 -0.61 6.07
N LYS A 40 13.95 -0.51 7.04
CA LYS A 40 14.26 -0.41 8.48
C LYS A 40 14.17 -1.74 9.22
N ARG A 41 13.88 -2.85 8.53
CA ARG A 41 13.67 -4.18 9.11
C ARG A 41 12.70 -4.17 10.29
N MET A 42 11.67 -3.34 10.22
CA MET A 42 10.69 -3.21 11.30
C MET A 42 9.82 -4.44 11.36
N SER A 43 9.51 -4.89 12.58
CA SER A 43 8.48 -5.91 12.77
C SER A 43 7.11 -5.35 12.45
N LEU A 44 6.32 -6.07 11.65
CA LEU A 44 4.91 -5.72 11.39
C LEU A 44 4.09 -5.59 12.69
N ASP A 45 4.43 -6.36 13.73
CA ASP A 45 3.76 -6.23 15.03
C ASP A 45 4.04 -4.86 15.68
N HIS A 46 5.29 -4.39 15.60
CA HIS A 46 5.67 -3.07 16.10
C HIS A 46 4.92 -1.98 15.35
N VAL A 47 4.95 -2.03 14.01
CA VAL A 47 4.30 -1.03 13.16
C VAL A 47 2.79 -1.02 13.41
N ALA A 48 2.16 -2.19 13.50
CA ALA A 48 0.72 -2.29 13.75
C ALA A 48 0.32 -1.67 15.10
N ARG A 49 1.09 -1.94 16.17
CA ARG A 49 0.87 -1.31 17.48
C ARG A 49 0.99 0.21 17.42
N ALA A 50 1.99 0.70 16.69
CA ALA A 50 2.22 2.14 16.52
C ALA A 50 1.06 2.83 15.78
N LEU A 51 0.52 2.16 14.76
CA LEU A 51 -0.62 2.63 13.96
C LEU A 51 -1.99 2.38 14.63
N GLY A 52 -2.04 1.75 15.81
CA GLY A 52 -3.29 1.41 16.49
C GLY A 52 -4.14 0.35 15.75
N THR A 53 -3.51 -0.50 14.95
CA THR A 53 -4.17 -1.59 14.19
C THR A 53 -3.63 -2.96 14.62
N THR A 54 -4.22 -4.04 14.12
CA THR A 54 -3.70 -5.39 14.35
C THR A 54 -2.64 -5.76 13.31
N LYS A 55 -1.69 -6.63 13.69
CA LYS A 55 -0.70 -7.18 12.74
C LYS A 55 -1.38 -7.82 11.52
N ASN A 56 -2.50 -8.52 11.71
CA ASN A 56 -3.24 -9.19 10.64
C ASN A 56 -3.91 -8.20 9.67
N GLU A 57 -4.42 -7.08 10.18
CA GLU A 57 -4.97 -6.02 9.31
C GLU A 57 -3.88 -5.33 8.52
N LEU A 58 -2.76 -5.02 9.16
CA LEU A 58 -1.60 -4.44 8.47
C LEU A 58 -1.05 -5.38 7.41
N ASP A 59 -0.91 -6.67 7.71
CA ASP A 59 -0.44 -7.69 6.76
C ASP A 59 -1.35 -7.77 5.53
N ARG A 60 -2.68 -7.84 5.74
CA ARG A 60 -3.66 -7.81 4.63
C ARG A 60 -3.55 -6.54 3.80
N LEU A 61 -3.41 -5.38 4.45
CA LEU A 61 -3.28 -4.11 3.77
C LEU A 61 -2.04 -4.08 2.88
N LEU A 62 -0.89 -4.51 3.39
CA LEU A 62 0.37 -4.58 2.63
C LEU A 62 0.33 -5.64 1.53
N ALA A 63 -0.46 -6.71 1.69
CA ALA A 63 -0.69 -7.73 0.67
C ALA A 63 -1.64 -7.30 -0.46
N GLY A 64 -2.17 -6.08 -0.44
CA GLY A 64 -3.02 -5.55 -1.51
C GLY A 64 -4.51 -5.38 -1.15
N HIS A 65 -4.92 -5.73 0.06
CA HIS A 65 -6.33 -5.65 0.49
C HIS A 65 -6.69 -4.24 1.02
N PHE A 66 -6.35 -3.20 0.27
CA PHE A 66 -6.57 -1.79 0.64
C PHE A 66 -7.73 -1.12 -0.12
N GLN A 67 -8.54 -1.88 -0.86
CA GLN A 67 -9.64 -1.33 -1.67
C GLN A 67 -10.63 -0.51 -0.83
N ALA A 68 -10.98 -1.03 0.36
CA ALA A 68 -11.91 -0.38 1.29
C ALA A 68 -11.30 0.83 2.02
N SER A 69 -9.97 0.94 2.07
CA SER A 69 -9.29 2.07 2.71
C SER A 69 -9.37 3.32 1.84
N SER A 70 -9.60 4.46 2.48
CA SER A 70 -9.56 5.76 1.84
C SER A 70 -8.12 6.20 1.58
N ILE A 71 -7.90 7.01 0.54
CA ILE A 71 -6.55 7.56 0.24
C ILE A 71 -6.00 8.34 1.44
N ASP A 72 -6.84 9.12 2.13
CA ASP A 72 -6.43 9.90 3.30
C ASP A 72 -5.99 9.01 4.48
N GLU A 73 -6.62 7.86 4.66
CA GLU A 73 -6.22 6.90 5.69
C GLU A 73 -4.84 6.32 5.38
N LEU A 74 -4.63 5.86 4.15
CA LEU A 74 -3.33 5.33 3.71
C LEU A 74 -2.22 6.38 3.82
N LYS A 75 -2.50 7.64 3.48
CA LYS A 75 -1.54 8.75 3.63
C LYS A 75 -1.19 9.02 5.10
N ARG A 76 -2.16 8.97 6.02
CA ARG A 76 -1.90 9.09 7.46
C ARG A 76 -0.97 7.98 7.94
N MET A 77 -1.31 6.72 7.62
CA MET A 77 -0.48 5.57 7.99
C MET A 77 0.93 5.65 7.41
N GLN A 78 1.07 6.06 6.13
CA GLN A 78 2.36 6.27 5.50
C GLN A 78 3.20 7.31 6.25
N LYS A 79 2.60 8.44 6.62
CA LYS A 79 3.28 9.51 7.37
C LYS A 79 3.77 9.01 8.73
N GLU A 80 2.91 8.30 9.46
CA GLU A 80 3.28 7.73 10.77
C GLU A 80 4.44 6.74 10.64
N ILE A 81 4.39 5.82 9.66
CA ILE A 81 5.52 4.92 9.35
C ILE A 81 6.80 5.72 9.08
N GLN A 82 6.73 6.78 8.27
CA GLN A 82 7.89 7.61 7.98
C GLN A 82 8.45 8.31 9.22
N GLU A 83 7.60 8.74 10.17
CA GLU A 83 8.05 9.34 11.43
C GLU A 83 8.84 8.33 12.27
N PHE A 84 8.42 7.07 12.34
CA PHE A 84 9.21 6.01 12.99
C PHE A 84 10.56 5.77 12.30
N THR A 85 10.60 5.88 10.97
CA THR A 85 11.85 5.66 10.22
C THR A 85 12.87 6.80 10.30
N LYS A 86 12.47 8.00 10.75
CA LYS A 86 13.37 9.17 10.88
C LYS A 86 14.22 9.14 12.14
N THR A 87 13.90 8.27 13.09
CA THR A 87 14.70 8.03 14.31
C THR A 87 15.78 7.00 14.03
#